data_AF-A0A5C7PIE3-F1
#
_entry.id   AF-A0A5C7PIE3-F1
#
_cell.length_a   1.000
_cell.length_b   1.000
_cell.length_c   1.000
_cell.angle_alpha   90.00
_cell.angle_beta   90.00
_cell.angle_gamma   90.00
#
_symmetry.space_group_name_H-M   'P 1'
#
loop_
_entity.id
_entity.type
_entity.pdbx_description
1 polymer ?
#
loop_
_entity_poly.entity_id
_entity_poly.type
_entity_poly.pdbx_seq_one_letter_code
_entity_poly.pdbx_strand_id
1 'polypeptide(L)'
;MNALLIGLLALAVGLAVIRLLRGPTDADRVVAFDLLSACGIAACALAAAITGRVLYLDVALGVALVAFVGTLAWARAVERRGGRRG
;
A
#
# COMPACT_ATOMS: atom_id res chain seq x y z
N MET A 1 18.48 11.85 10.90
CA MET A 1 17.31 12.05 10.01
C MET A 1 16.72 10.72 9.55
N ASN A 2 17.50 9.86 8.89
CA ASN A 2 17.00 8.61 8.29
C ASN A 2 16.41 7.63 9.32
N ALA A 3 16.99 7.52 10.52
CA ALA A 3 16.45 6.67 11.58
C ALA A 3 15.03 7.07 12.04
N LEU A 4 14.71 8.38 12.07
CA LEU A 4 13.36 8.86 12.37
C LEU A 4 12.38 8.47 11.26
N LEU A 5 12.79 8.60 9.99
CA LEU A 5 11.96 8.21 8.84
C LEU A 5 11.68 6.71 8.85
N ILE A 6 12.69 5.87 9.12
CA ILE A 6 12.53 4.42 9.24
C ILE A 6 11.57 4.07 10.39
N GLY A 7 11.73 4.71 11.55
CA GLY A 7 10.86 4.50 12.71
C GLY A 7 9.40 4.88 12.43
N LEU A 8 9.16 6.03 11.80
CA LEU A 8 7.82 6.46 11.41
C LEU A 8 7.20 5.53 10.36
N LEU A 9 8.00 5.05 9.41
CA LEU A 9 7.55 4.12 8.39
C LEU A 9 7.18 2.76 9.00
N ALA A 10 7.98 2.24 9.93
CA ALA A 10 7.67 1.01 10.65
C ALA A 10 6.37 1.13 11.46
N LEU A 11 6.14 2.29 12.09
CA LEU A 11 4.88 2.58 12.78
C LEU A 11 3.70 2.62 11.81
N ALA A 12 3.84 3.28 10.66
CA ALA A 12 2.80 3.36 9.63
C ALA A 12 2.44 1.97 9.09
N VAL A 13 3.44 1.13 8.82
CA VAL A 13 3.23 -0.28 8.43
C VAL A 13 2.48 -1.04 9.52
N GLY A 14 2.89 -0.90 10.79
CA GLY A 14 2.21 -1.54 11.92
C GLY A 14 0.73 -1.16 12.02
N LEU A 15 0.43 0.14 11.90
CA LEU A 15 -0.96 0.64 11.89
C LEU A 15 -1.75 0.15 10.68
N ALA A 16 -1.15 0.13 9.49
CA ALA A 16 -1.78 -0.37 8.27
C ALA A 16 -2.12 -1.86 8.38
N VAL A 17 -1.21 -2.69 8.92
CA VAL A 17 -1.45 -4.12 9.17
C VAL A 17 -2.58 -4.31 10.18
N ILE A 18 -2.59 -3.55 11.28
CA ILE A 18 -3.68 -3.63 12.27
C ILE A 18 -5.03 -3.30 11.61
N ARG A 19 -5.09 -2.27 10.75
CA ARG A 19 -6.30 -1.88 10.02
C ARG A 19 -6.71 -2.91 8.98
N LEU A 20 -5.76 -3.57 8.32
CA LEU A 20 -6.02 -4.65 7.36
C LEU A 20 -6.66 -5.86 8.05
N LEU A 21 -6.19 -6.22 9.24
CA LEU A 21 -6.69 -7.38 9.99
C LEU A 21 -8.01 -7.10 10.72
N ARG A 22 -8.16 -5.89 11.31
CA ARG A 22 -9.33 -5.50 12.12
C ARG A 22 -10.35 -4.65 11.37
N GLY A 23 -10.16 -4.44 10.06
CA GLY A 23 -11.06 -3.65 9.22
C GLY A 23 -12.49 -4.22 9.22
N PRO A 24 -13.52 -3.43 9.64
CA PRO A 24 -14.90 -3.89 9.76
C PRO A 24 -15.60 -4.02 8.40
N THR A 25 -15.16 -3.26 7.39
CA THR A 25 -15.71 -3.30 6.04
C THR A 25 -14.70 -3.83 5.03
N ASP A 26 -15.21 -4.46 3.97
CA ASP A 26 -14.39 -4.88 2.83
C ASP A 26 -13.65 -3.68 2.20
N ALA A 27 -14.29 -2.50 2.18
CA ALA A 27 -13.66 -1.27 1.72
C ALA A 27 -12.50 -0.82 2.61
N ASP A 28 -12.63 -0.89 3.94
CA ASP A 28 -11.54 -0.56 4.86
C ASP A 28 -10.30 -1.44 4.66
N ARG A 29 -10.51 -2.73 4.36
CA ARG A 29 -9.41 -3.68 4.11
C ARG A 29 -8.65 -3.33 2.84
N VAL A 30 -9.33 -2.89 1.80
CA VAL A 30 -8.70 -2.44 0.55
C VAL A 30 -7.90 -1.18 0.75
N VAL A 31 -8.47 -0.20 1.44
CA VAL A 31 -7.76 1.04 1.77
C VAL A 31 -6.54 0.73 2.64
N ALA A 32 -6.65 -0.22 3.58
CA ALA A 32 -5.50 -0.66 4.37
C ALA A 32 -4.42 -1.35 3.53
N PHE A 33 -4.81 -2.15 2.53
CA PHE A 33 -3.86 -2.78 1.59
C PHE A 33 -3.16 -1.75 0.69
N ASP A 34 -3.89 -0.76 0.20
CA ASP A 34 -3.36 0.36 -0.57
C ASP A 34 -2.36 1.17 0.26
N LEU A 35 -2.71 1.45 1.52
CA LEU A 35 -1.84 2.14 2.48
C LEU A 35 -0.57 1.33 2.79
N LEU A 36 -0.67 0.00 2.90
CA LEU A 36 0.47 -0.89 3.11
C LEU A 36 1.41 -0.87 1.90
N SER A 37 0.84 -0.85 0.69
CA SER A 37 1.59 -0.74 -0.56
C SER A 37 2.30 0.61 -0.68
N ALA A 38 1.63 1.71 -0.31
CA ALA A 38 2.22 3.04 -0.22
C ALA A 38 3.40 3.08 0.76
N CYS A 39 3.30 2.39 1.91
CA CYS A 39 4.42 2.25 2.84
C CYS A 39 5.59 1.48 2.21
N GLY A 40 5.32 0.44 1.41
CA GLY A 40 6.34 -0.29 0.65
C GLY A 40 7.06 0.59 -0.37
N ILE A 41 6.32 1.40 -1.13
CA ILE A 41 6.87 2.38 -2.08
C ILE A 41 7.77 3.38 -1.34
N ALA A 42 7.29 3.92 -0.21
CA ALA A 42 8.07 4.83 0.63
C ALA A 42 9.32 4.16 1.22
N ALA A 43 9.27 2.87 1.57
CA ALA A 43 10.43 2.10 2.00
C ALA A 43 11.48 2.00 0.89
N CYS A 44 11.05 1.70 -0.34
CA CYS A 44 11.92 1.63 -1.50
C CYS A 44 12.52 3.01 -1.84
N ALA A 45 11.73 4.08 -1.78
CA ALA A 45 12.22 5.45 -1.99
C ALA A 45 13.24 5.86 -0.92
N LEU A 46 13.00 5.51 0.34
CA LEU A 46 13.95 5.76 1.43
C LEU A 46 15.22 4.91 1.25
N ALA A 47 15.10 3.66 0.81
CA ALA A 47 16.25 2.82 0.47
C ALA A 47 17.08 3.41 -0.68
N ALA A 48 16.44 3.95 -1.73
CA ALA A 48 17.11 4.69 -2.80
C ALA A 48 17.87 5.90 -2.26
N ALA A 49 17.25 6.69 -1.37
CA ALA A 49 17.86 7.87 -0.76
C ALA A 49 19.05 7.53 0.14
N ILE A 50 19.00 6.41 0.87
CA ILE A 50 20.09 5.96 1.75
C ILE A 50 21.26 5.37 0.97
N THR A 51 20.97 4.55 -0.04
CA THR A 51 22.00 3.80 -0.79
C THR A 51 22.52 4.54 -2.03
N GLY A 52 21.83 5.59 -2.48
CA GLY A 52 22.12 6.30 -3.72
C GLY A 52 21.81 5.50 -4.99
N ARG A 53 21.15 4.34 -4.89
CA ARG A 53 20.86 3.46 -6.03
C ARG A 53 19.45 3.69 -6.57
N VAL A 54 19.37 4.10 -7.83
CA VAL A 54 18.11 4.37 -8.54
C VAL A 54 17.26 3.10 -8.73
N LEU A 55 17.88 1.92 -8.73
CA LEU A 55 17.21 0.62 -8.90
C LEU A 55 16.07 0.38 -7.89
N TYR A 56 16.15 0.95 -6.68
CA TYR A 56 15.06 0.84 -5.71
C TYR A 56 13.81 1.63 -6.15
N LEU A 57 13.96 2.69 -6.95
CA LEU A 57 12.82 3.42 -7.51
C LEU A 57 12.12 2.62 -8.61
N ASP A 58 12.84 1.82 -9.39
CA ASP A 58 12.22 0.92 -10.37
C ASP A 58 11.34 -0.13 -9.69
N VAL A 59 11.83 -0.70 -8.57
CA VAL A 59 11.05 -1.60 -7.72
C VAL A 59 9.83 -0.88 -7.13
N ALA A 60 10.01 0.34 -6.63
CA ALA A 60 8.92 1.14 -6.08
C ALA A 60 7.82 1.40 -7.13
N LEU A 61 8.22 1.71 -8.36
CA LEU A 61 7.30 1.92 -9.48
C LEU A 61 6.52 0.64 -9.82
N GLY A 62 7.20 -0.51 -9.87
CA GLY A 62 6.56 -1.81 -10.09
C GLY A 62 5.52 -2.14 -9.00
N VAL A 63 5.86 -1.92 -7.73
CA VAL A 63 4.93 -2.11 -6.61
C VAL A 63 3.74 -1.16 -6.71
N ALA A 64 3.96 0.10 -7.07
CA ALA A 64 2.89 1.09 -7.24
C ALA A 64 1.86 0.68 -8.30
N LEU A 65 2.34 0.18 -9.44
CA LEU A 65 1.46 -0.29 -10.52
C LEU A 65 0.64 -1.51 -10.09
N VAL A 66 1.27 -2.48 -9.44
CA VAL A 66 0.59 -3.69 -8.95
C VAL A 66 -0.46 -3.36 -7.89
N ALA A 67 -0.11 -2.49 -6.93
CA ALA A 67 -1.03 -2.05 -5.89
C ALA A 67 -2.25 -1.33 -6.47
N PHE A 68 -2.02 -0.40 -7.39
CA PHE A 68 -3.07 0.34 -8.07
C PHE A 68 -4.03 -0.59 -8.85
N VAL A 69 -3.48 -1.56 -9.59
CA VAL A 69 -4.29 -2.57 -10.29
C VAL A 69 -5.09 -3.42 -9.30
N GLY A 70 -4.51 -3.79 -8.16
CA GLY A 70 -5.22 -4.50 -7.09
C GLY A 70 -6.43 -3.72 -6.56
N THR A 71 -6.25 -2.43 -6.29
CA THR A 71 -7.33 -1.53 -5.84
C THR A 71 -8.44 -1.39 -6.89
N LEU A 72 -8.08 -1.24 -8.17
CA LEU A 72 -9.04 -1.22 -9.29
C LEU A 72 -9.80 -2.55 -9.45
N ALA A 73 -9.10 -3.68 -9.34
CA ALA A 73 -9.72 -5.00 -9.43
C ALA A 73 -10.76 -5.19 -8.32
N TRP A 74 -10.47 -4.69 -7.12
CA TRP A 74 -11.41 -4.71 -6.01
C TRP A 74 -12.62 -3.80 -6.25
N ALA A 75 -12.38 -2.56 -6.69
CA ALA A 75 -13.46 -1.63 -7.02
C ALA A 75 -14.44 -2.26 -8.02
N ARG A 76 -13.92 -2.91 -9.06
CA ARG A 76 -14.73 -3.67 -10.03
C ARG A 76 -15.42 -4.88 -9.42
N ALA A 77 -14.80 -5.59 -8.49
CA ALA A 77 -15.41 -6.74 -7.81
C ALA A 77 -16.61 -6.30 -6.96
N VAL A 78 -16.52 -5.15 -6.28
CA VAL A 78 -17.61 -4.56 -5.49
C VAL A 78 -18.76 -4.10 -6.41
N GLU A 79 -18.44 -3.40 -7.49
CA GLU A 79 -19.44 -2.93 -8.46
C GLU A 79 -20.25 -4.09 -9.07
N ARG A 80 -19.57 -5.17 -9.47
CA ARG A 80 -20.22 -6.39 -10.00
C ARG A 80 -21.15 -7.09 -8.99
N ARG A 81 -20.86 -6.98 -7.69
CA ARG A 81 -21.73 -7.53 -6.62
C ARG A 81 -22.95 -6.63 -6.36
N GLY A 82 -22.79 -5.31 -6.51
CA GLY A 82 -23.89 -4.34 -6.40
C GLY A 82 -24.90 -4.40 -7.55
N GLY A 83 -24.44 -4.69 -8.78
CA GLY A 83 -25.29 -4.75 -9.97
C GLY A 83 -26.21 -5.97 -10.11
N ARG A 84 -26.20 -6.91 -9.15
CA ARG A 84 -26.96 -8.17 -9.22
C ARG A 84 -28.29 -8.15 -8.44
N ARG A 85 -28.76 -6.95 -8.06
CA ARG A 85 -30.04 -6.70 -7.38
C ARG A 85 -31.05 -5.90 -8.24
N GLY A 86 -30.79 -5.73 -9.53
CA GLY A 86 -31.72 -5.14 -10.50
C GLY A 86 -32.49 -6.23 -11.24
#